data_AF-A0A0Q4NFR4-F1
#
_entry.id   AF-A0A0Q4NFR4-F1
#
_cell.length_a   1.000
_cell.length_b   1.000
_cell.length_c   1.000
_cell.angle_alpha   90.00
_cell.angle_beta   90.00
_cell.angle_gamma   90.00
#
_symmetry.space_group_name_H-M   'P 1'
#
loop_
_entity.id
_entity.type
_entity.pdbx_description
1 polymer ?
#
loop_
_entity_poly.entity_id
_entity_poly.type
_entity_poly.pdbx_seq_one_letter_code
_entity_poly.pdbx_strand_id
1 'polypeptide(L)'
;MTDTFEDDPLFVHDPIRPVRPDVIGEVVFMRRWQALQDADDKPEYLDGRNSILRDILAMARHETTQRDASVCASLIRWLGTNNGKAFLDAAEDMVGKLADRKRGFVAAWAVANIRDRQYNLGLNCVDAVLAPDHARLGAAALDTEWQASADDIDTINMMIQWLGSPRGAEFLEGCRKEIATELAAERQRRMSEHNQSRGLEPS
;
A
#
# COMPACT_ATOMS: atom_id res chain seq x y z
N MET A 1 25.46 28.31 20.82
CA MET A 1 25.00 26.93 20.64
C MET A 1 24.02 26.94 19.49
N THR A 2 24.54 26.83 18.28
CA THR A 2 23.75 26.57 17.08
C THR A 2 23.67 25.06 17.00
N ASP A 3 22.61 24.47 17.57
CA ASP A 3 22.26 23.10 17.23
C ASP A 3 21.97 23.11 15.74
N THR A 4 22.87 22.47 15.01
CA THR A 4 22.63 22.05 13.65
C THR A 4 21.60 20.95 13.80
N PHE A 5 20.35 21.24 13.43
CA PHE A 5 19.39 20.19 13.13
C PHE A 5 20.07 19.34 12.04
N GLU A 6 20.68 18.23 12.44
CA GLU A 6 21.14 17.23 11.49
C GLU A 6 19.95 16.93 10.59
N ASP A 7 20.11 17.14 9.28
CA ASP A 7 19.10 16.84 8.28
C ASP A 7 18.64 15.41 8.51
N ASP A 8 17.44 15.28 9.05
CA ASP A 8 16.82 14.01 9.33
C ASP A 8 16.88 13.11 8.08
N PRO A 9 17.31 11.84 8.20
CA PRO A 9 17.57 11.02 7.04
C PRO A 9 16.32 10.90 6.16
N LEU A 10 16.46 11.38 4.92
CA LEU A 10 15.39 11.34 3.93
C LEU A 10 15.23 9.89 3.44
N PHE A 11 14.23 9.19 3.95
CA PHE A 11 13.83 7.88 3.44
C PHE A 11 13.17 7.99 2.06
N VAL A 12 13.52 7.06 1.19
CA VAL A 12 12.93 6.89 -0.14
C VAL A 12 11.79 5.88 -0.05
N HIS A 13 10.59 6.24 -0.51
CA HIS A 13 9.41 5.37 -0.44
C HIS A 13 9.27 4.48 -1.67
N ASP A 14 10.29 3.67 -1.92
CA ASP A 14 10.29 2.71 -3.02
C ASP A 14 9.89 1.30 -2.52
N PRO A 15 8.89 0.66 -3.16
CA PRO A 15 8.48 -0.69 -2.77
C PRO A 15 9.53 -1.72 -3.17
N ILE A 16 9.61 -2.83 -2.42
CA ILE A 16 10.54 -3.94 -2.65
C ILE A 16 10.41 -4.50 -4.07
N ARG A 17 9.18 -4.56 -4.55
CA ARG A 17 8.89 -4.91 -5.95
C ARG A 17 8.37 -3.66 -6.66
N PRO A 18 8.83 -3.36 -7.88
CA PRO A 18 8.54 -2.12 -8.56
C PRO A 18 7.06 -1.98 -8.91
N VAL A 19 6.59 -0.73 -8.95
CA VAL A 19 5.24 -0.37 -9.40
C VAL A 19 5.06 -0.78 -10.85
N ARG A 20 3.95 -1.47 -11.15
CA ARG A 20 3.59 -1.83 -12.52
C ARG A 20 2.89 -0.64 -13.20
N PRO A 21 3.47 -0.05 -14.26
CA PRO A 21 2.95 1.18 -14.84
C PRO A 21 1.58 1.00 -15.52
N ASP A 22 1.24 -0.23 -15.91
CA ASP A 22 -0.06 -0.60 -16.51
C ASP A 22 -1.15 -0.88 -15.48
N VAL A 23 -0.81 -0.93 -14.19
CA VAL A 23 -1.76 -1.16 -13.10
C VAL A 23 -2.09 0.15 -12.41
N ILE A 24 -3.13 0.83 -12.90
CA ILE A 24 -3.61 2.14 -12.43
C ILE A 24 -3.70 2.22 -10.90
N GLY A 25 -4.22 1.17 -10.25
CA GLY A 25 -4.31 1.12 -8.79
C GLY A 25 -2.95 1.28 -8.11
N GLU A 26 -1.92 0.53 -8.53
CA GLU A 26 -0.59 0.63 -7.94
C GLU A 26 0.02 2.02 -8.13
N VAL A 27 -0.15 2.59 -9.33
CA VAL A 27 0.36 3.92 -9.69
C VAL A 27 -0.27 4.99 -8.81
N VAL A 28 -1.60 5.00 -8.68
CA VAL A 28 -2.32 6.00 -7.88
C VAL A 28 -1.95 5.88 -6.40
N PHE A 29 -1.96 4.68 -5.83
CA PHE A 29 -1.61 4.47 -4.43
C PHE A 29 -0.20 4.97 -4.11
N MET A 30 0.78 4.64 -4.96
CA MET A 30 2.16 5.06 -4.76
C MET A 30 2.36 6.56 -4.94
N ARG A 31 1.75 7.17 -5.97
CA ARG A 31 1.81 8.62 -6.18
C ARG A 31 1.25 9.38 -4.98
N ARG A 32 0.07 8.98 -4.49
CA ARG A 32 -0.55 9.63 -3.32
C ARG A 32 0.27 9.42 -2.05
N TRP A 33 0.89 8.26 -1.88
CA TRP A 33 1.72 7.98 -0.72
C TRP A 33 2.99 8.83 -0.71
N GLN A 34 3.70 8.91 -1.83
CA GLN A 34 4.88 9.78 -1.98
C GLN A 34 4.50 11.25 -1.72
N ALA A 35 3.41 11.72 -2.33
CA ALA A 35 2.90 13.08 -2.09
C ALA A 35 2.54 13.32 -0.61
N LEU A 36 2.01 12.32 0.10
CA LEU A 36 1.70 12.42 1.53
C LEU A 36 2.96 12.56 2.40
N GLN A 37 4.04 11.90 2.01
CA GLN A 37 5.33 11.97 2.71
C GLN A 37 6.05 13.30 2.46
N ASP A 38 5.87 13.85 1.26
CA ASP A 38 6.46 15.11 0.81
C ASP A 38 5.63 16.36 1.13
N ALA A 39 4.36 16.21 1.53
CA ALA A 39 3.48 17.35 1.77
C ALA A 39 4.06 18.32 2.81
N ASP A 40 4.08 19.62 2.46
CA ASP A 40 4.46 20.71 3.37
C ASP A 40 3.31 21.11 4.31
N ASP A 41 2.05 20.79 3.95
CA ASP A 41 0.84 21.08 4.74
C ASP A 41 0.53 19.93 5.72
N LYS A 42 1.47 19.68 6.63
CA LYS A 42 1.28 18.72 7.73
C LYS A 42 0.91 19.48 9.00
N PRO A 43 0.20 18.84 9.95
CA PRO A 43 0.00 19.43 11.27
C PRO A 43 1.35 19.88 11.85
N GLU A 44 1.38 21.00 12.57
CA GLU A 44 2.63 21.61 13.07
C GLU A 44 3.48 20.66 13.94
N TYR A 45 2.86 19.64 14.54
CA TYR A 45 3.55 18.57 15.30
C TYR A 45 4.16 17.46 14.42
N LEU A 46 3.89 17.47 13.11
CA LEU A 46 4.42 16.57 12.09
C LEU A 46 5.21 17.36 11.04
N ASP A 47 6.07 18.26 11.50
CA ASP A 47 6.97 19.01 10.63
C ASP A 47 8.06 18.10 10.02
N GLY A 48 8.49 18.42 8.80
CA GLY A 48 9.55 17.70 8.09
C GLY A 48 9.10 16.59 7.13
N ARG A 49 10.00 16.22 6.22
CA ARG A 49 9.84 15.06 5.33
C ARG A 49 9.81 13.77 6.15
N ASN A 50 9.01 12.77 5.71
CA ASN A 50 8.83 11.49 6.41
C ASN A 50 8.18 11.53 7.79
N SER A 51 7.67 12.67 8.25
CA SER A 51 7.00 12.77 9.56
C SER A 51 5.78 11.84 9.67
N ILE A 52 5.13 11.52 8.54
CA ILE A 52 4.00 10.55 8.52
C ILE A 52 4.48 9.14 8.78
N LEU A 53 5.57 8.71 8.15
CA LEU A 53 6.16 7.40 8.43
C LEU A 53 6.53 7.28 9.92
N ARG A 54 7.15 8.32 10.48
CA ARG A 54 7.56 8.34 11.88
C ARG A 54 6.37 8.35 12.85
N ASP A 55 5.32 9.09 12.54
CA ASP A 55 4.07 9.08 13.32
C ASP A 55 3.45 7.68 13.35
N ILE A 56 3.38 7.01 12.19
CA ILE A 56 2.87 5.65 12.08
C ILE A 56 3.70 4.67 12.92
N LEU A 57 5.02 4.85 12.91
CA LEU A 57 5.97 3.97 13.59
C LEU A 57 6.39 4.48 14.97
N ALA A 58 5.71 5.49 15.52
CA ALA A 58 6.09 6.11 16.81
C ALA A 58 6.03 5.12 17.98
N MET A 59 5.26 4.05 17.84
CA MET A 59 5.10 2.97 18.83
C MET A 59 5.92 1.72 18.49
N ALA A 60 6.68 1.73 17.38
CA ALA A 60 7.56 0.62 17.02
C ALA A 60 8.69 0.49 18.07
N ARG A 61 9.18 -0.74 18.26
CA ARG A 61 10.24 -1.03 19.24
C ARG A 61 11.66 -0.82 18.71
N HIS A 62 11.78 -0.27 17.50
CA HIS A 62 13.04 0.00 16.83
C HIS A 62 13.02 1.40 16.22
N GLU A 63 14.20 1.93 15.90
CA GLU A 63 14.32 3.17 15.16
C GLU A 63 13.76 3.01 13.75
N THR A 64 13.11 4.05 13.22
CA THR A 64 12.63 4.04 11.84
C THR A 64 13.80 3.99 10.87
N THR A 65 13.75 3.08 9.91
CA THR A 65 14.82 2.85 8.93
C THR A 65 14.32 3.00 7.49
N GLN A 66 15.25 3.00 6.54
CA GLN A 66 14.94 2.91 5.11
C GLN A 66 14.19 1.61 4.76
N ARG A 67 14.43 0.52 5.50
CA ARG A 67 13.71 -0.74 5.31
C ARG A 67 12.23 -0.56 5.59
N ASP A 68 11.87 0.16 6.64
CA ASP A 68 10.48 0.42 7.02
C ASP A 68 9.75 1.23 5.96
N ALA A 69 10.40 2.26 5.41
CA ALA A 69 9.86 3.04 4.30
C ALA A 69 9.53 2.14 3.09
N SER A 70 10.43 1.22 2.74
CA SER A 70 10.20 0.26 1.65
C SER A 70 9.13 -0.77 1.95
N VAL A 71 9.00 -1.22 3.21
CA VAL A 71 7.92 -2.12 3.66
C VAL A 71 6.56 -1.42 3.56
N CYS A 72 6.46 -0.19 4.07
CA CYS A 72 5.26 0.64 3.96
C CYS A 72 4.88 0.88 2.49
N ALA A 73 5.83 1.29 1.66
CA ALA A 73 5.64 1.47 0.22
C ALA A 73 5.17 0.17 -0.45
N SER A 74 5.70 -0.99 -0.05
CA SER A 74 5.29 -2.29 -0.60
C SER A 74 3.83 -2.62 -0.27
N LEU A 75 3.39 -2.35 0.97
CA LEU A 75 1.99 -2.52 1.36
C LEU A 75 1.09 -1.57 0.57
N ILE A 76 1.44 -0.28 0.50
CA ILE A 76 0.69 0.74 -0.26
C ILE A 76 0.54 0.34 -1.72
N ARG A 77 1.64 -0.05 -2.37
CA ARG A 77 1.61 -0.55 -3.74
C ARG A 77 0.66 -1.75 -3.86
N TRP A 78 0.77 -2.72 -2.95
CA TRP A 78 -0.05 -3.92 -2.96
C TRP A 78 -1.55 -3.63 -2.83
N LEU A 79 -1.95 -2.59 -2.08
CA LEU A 79 -3.35 -2.16 -1.98
C LEU A 79 -3.96 -1.78 -3.35
N GLY A 80 -3.13 -1.33 -4.29
CA GLY A 80 -3.53 -1.03 -5.66
C GLY A 80 -3.79 -2.25 -6.55
N THR A 81 -3.59 -3.46 -6.05
CA THR A 81 -3.87 -4.72 -6.77
C THR A 81 -5.29 -5.24 -6.53
N ASN A 82 -5.72 -6.25 -7.30
CA ASN A 82 -7.00 -6.93 -7.05
C ASN A 82 -7.07 -7.55 -5.64
N ASN A 83 -5.97 -8.14 -5.17
CA ASN A 83 -5.89 -8.74 -3.83
C ASN A 83 -5.95 -7.65 -2.75
N GLY A 84 -5.24 -6.54 -2.98
CA GLY A 84 -5.30 -5.36 -2.12
C GLY A 84 -6.70 -4.79 -2.02
N LYS A 85 -7.41 -4.65 -3.15
CA LYS A 85 -8.81 -4.23 -3.19
C LYS A 85 -9.72 -5.19 -2.42
N ALA A 86 -9.57 -6.50 -2.62
CA ALA A 86 -10.36 -7.50 -1.91
C ALA A 86 -10.16 -7.42 -0.39
N PHE A 87 -8.92 -7.18 0.05
CA PHE A 87 -8.63 -6.90 1.46
C PHE A 87 -9.33 -5.63 1.96
N LEU A 88 -9.27 -4.53 1.20
CA LEU A 88 -9.94 -3.27 1.59
C LEU A 88 -11.46 -3.47 1.70
N ASP A 89 -12.09 -4.17 0.77
CA ASP A 89 -13.52 -4.48 0.82
C ASP A 89 -13.86 -5.32 2.08
N ALA A 90 -13.03 -6.33 2.40
CA ALA A 90 -13.19 -7.16 3.60
C ALA A 90 -12.96 -6.37 4.89
N ALA A 91 -12.02 -5.42 4.89
CA ALA A 91 -11.78 -4.51 6.00
C ALA A 91 -13.02 -3.66 6.28
N GLU A 92 -13.60 -3.00 5.27
CA GLU A 92 -14.81 -2.18 5.43
C GLU A 92 -16.02 -3.00 5.93
N ASP A 93 -16.18 -4.24 5.48
CA ASP A 93 -17.18 -5.15 6.05
C ASP A 93 -16.96 -5.42 7.55
N MET A 94 -15.70 -5.65 7.95
CA MET A 94 -15.35 -5.81 9.37
C MET A 94 -15.55 -4.50 10.17
N VAL A 95 -15.32 -3.34 9.57
CA VAL A 95 -15.64 -2.04 10.21
C VAL A 95 -17.13 -1.97 10.54
N GLY A 96 -17.99 -2.36 9.59
CA GLY A 96 -19.44 -2.41 9.80
C GLY A 96 -19.86 -3.38 10.92
N LYS A 97 -19.21 -4.54 11.01
CA LYS A 97 -19.48 -5.57 12.03
C LYS A 97 -19.00 -5.18 13.43
N LEU A 98 -17.86 -4.51 13.54
CA LEU A 98 -17.23 -4.16 14.82
C LEU A 98 -17.58 -2.75 15.31
N ALA A 99 -18.15 -1.91 14.44
CA ALA A 99 -18.38 -0.48 14.69
C ALA A 99 -17.11 0.29 15.14
N ASP A 100 -15.93 -0.21 14.74
CA ASP A 100 -14.62 0.36 15.04
C ASP A 100 -13.73 0.17 13.82
N ARG A 101 -13.34 1.28 13.18
CA ARG A 101 -12.59 1.26 11.92
C ARG A 101 -11.22 0.62 12.09
N LYS A 102 -10.50 1.00 13.14
CA LYS A 102 -9.15 0.51 13.43
C LYS A 102 -9.18 -0.99 13.69
N ARG A 103 -10.11 -1.45 14.53
CA ARG A 103 -10.28 -2.88 14.82
C ARG A 103 -10.75 -3.67 13.59
N GLY A 104 -11.60 -3.09 12.74
CA GLY A 104 -12.05 -3.71 11.50
C GLY A 104 -10.89 -4.02 10.55
N PHE A 105 -10.00 -3.06 10.33
CA PHE A 105 -8.79 -3.24 9.51
C PHE A 105 -7.85 -4.30 10.10
N VAL A 106 -7.60 -4.26 11.42
CA VAL A 106 -6.77 -5.26 12.10
C VAL A 106 -7.37 -6.66 12.00
N ALA A 107 -8.69 -6.80 12.20
CA ALA A 107 -9.38 -8.09 12.12
C ALA A 107 -9.32 -8.67 10.70
N ALA A 108 -9.61 -7.87 9.67
CA ALA A 108 -9.51 -8.31 8.29
C ALA A 108 -8.06 -8.70 7.92
N TRP A 109 -7.07 -7.96 8.42
CA TRP A 109 -5.67 -8.26 8.17
C TRP A 109 -5.24 -9.57 8.83
N ALA A 110 -5.70 -9.83 10.06
CA ALA A 110 -5.45 -11.09 10.75
C ALA A 110 -6.01 -12.29 9.95
N VAL A 111 -7.23 -12.17 9.41
CA VAL A 111 -7.83 -13.21 8.56
C VAL A 111 -7.05 -13.39 7.26
N ALA A 112 -6.65 -12.30 6.61
CA ALA A 112 -5.88 -12.33 5.36
C ALA A 112 -4.48 -12.96 5.54
N ASN A 113 -3.96 -13.00 6.77
CA ASN A 113 -2.65 -13.57 7.07
C ASN A 113 -2.67 -15.03 7.56
N ILE A 114 -3.84 -15.68 7.58
CA ILE A 114 -3.92 -17.11 7.86
C ILE A 114 -3.18 -17.87 6.76
N ARG A 115 -2.20 -18.69 7.15
CA ARG A 115 -1.54 -19.64 6.25
C ARG A 115 -2.44 -20.87 6.12
N ASP A 116 -2.89 -21.15 4.91
CA ASP A 116 -3.72 -22.31 4.62
C ASP A 116 -3.24 -23.03 3.36
N ARG A 117 -2.70 -24.23 3.55
CA ARG A 117 -2.15 -25.03 2.46
C ARG A 117 -3.17 -25.37 1.36
N GLN A 118 -4.46 -25.40 1.69
CA GLN A 118 -5.52 -25.73 0.74
C GLN A 118 -5.96 -24.50 -0.08
N TYR A 119 -5.98 -23.31 0.54
CA TYR A 119 -6.52 -22.10 -0.12
C TYR A 119 -5.46 -21.15 -0.66
N ASN A 120 -4.31 -21.02 0.02
CA ASN A 120 -3.23 -20.11 -0.38
C ASN A 120 -1.87 -20.80 -0.48
N LEU A 121 -1.85 -22.13 -0.53
CA LEU A 121 -0.65 -22.95 -0.66
C LEU A 121 0.37 -22.69 0.45
N GLY A 122 -0.11 -22.21 1.60
CA GLY A 122 0.68 -21.88 2.77
C GLY A 122 1.27 -20.47 2.78
N LEU A 123 0.99 -19.64 1.77
CA LEU A 123 1.44 -18.25 1.69
C LEU A 123 0.46 -17.32 2.42
N ASN A 124 0.97 -16.32 3.13
CA ASN A 124 0.11 -15.30 3.74
C ASN A 124 0.17 -13.96 3.00
N CYS A 125 -0.61 -12.98 3.44
CA CYS A 125 -0.59 -11.65 2.84
C CYS A 125 0.76 -10.93 3.00
N VAL A 126 1.47 -11.10 4.12
CA VAL A 126 2.83 -10.55 4.30
C VAL A 126 3.77 -11.06 3.20
N ASP A 127 3.77 -12.36 2.93
CA ASP A 127 4.54 -12.98 1.84
C ASP A 127 4.17 -12.34 0.49
N ALA A 128 2.86 -12.22 0.23
CA ALA A 128 2.35 -11.65 -1.01
C ALA A 128 2.69 -10.16 -1.17
N VAL A 129 3.00 -9.43 -0.10
CA VAL A 129 3.40 -8.02 -0.09
C VAL A 129 4.91 -7.89 -0.25
N LEU A 130 5.69 -8.57 0.60
CA LEU A 130 7.12 -8.29 0.81
C LEU A 130 8.08 -9.23 0.08
N ALA A 131 7.64 -10.40 -0.41
CA ALA A 131 8.54 -11.31 -1.09
C ALA A 131 9.11 -10.66 -2.36
N PRO A 132 10.45 -10.56 -2.51
CA PRO A 132 11.06 -10.05 -3.73
C PRO A 132 10.88 -11.05 -4.86
N ASP A 133 10.98 -10.59 -6.12
CA ASP A 133 10.66 -11.43 -7.27
C ASP A 133 11.54 -12.69 -7.37
N HIS A 134 12.83 -12.61 -6.99
CA HIS A 134 13.73 -13.78 -7.00
C HIS A 134 13.36 -14.85 -5.97
N ALA A 135 12.68 -14.47 -4.88
CA ALA A 135 12.20 -15.41 -3.88
C ALA A 135 10.89 -16.10 -4.29
N ARG A 136 10.30 -15.74 -5.44
CA ARG A 136 9.06 -16.36 -5.93
C ARG A 136 9.39 -17.47 -6.92
N LEU A 137 9.13 -18.71 -6.52
CA LEU A 137 9.23 -19.90 -7.37
C LEU A 137 7.98 -20.11 -8.25
N GLY A 138 7.15 -19.07 -8.41
CA GLY A 138 5.92 -19.06 -9.20
C GLY A 138 4.79 -18.26 -8.55
N ALA A 139 3.56 -18.49 -8.99
CA ALA A 139 2.36 -17.85 -8.41
C ALA A 139 2.06 -18.33 -6.97
N ALA A 140 2.64 -19.47 -6.58
CA ALA A 140 2.14 -20.37 -5.56
C ALA A 140 3.23 -20.88 -4.59
N ALA A 141 4.48 -20.51 -4.83
CA ALA A 141 5.62 -21.03 -4.10
C ALA A 141 6.62 -19.91 -3.84
N LEU A 142 7.15 -19.89 -2.63
CA LEU A 142 8.29 -19.07 -2.26
C LEU A 142 9.51 -19.97 -2.07
N ASP A 143 10.68 -19.37 -2.26
CA ASP A 143 11.92 -19.88 -1.72
C ASP A 143 11.75 -20.08 -0.21
N THR A 144 12.03 -21.29 0.24
CA THR A 144 11.88 -21.68 1.65
C THR A 144 12.81 -20.90 2.58
N GLU A 145 13.83 -20.24 2.05
CA GLU A 145 14.77 -19.42 2.82
C GLU A 145 14.28 -17.98 3.04
N TRP A 146 13.38 -17.46 2.19
CA TRP A 146 12.91 -16.08 2.34
C TRP A 146 11.82 -15.99 3.41
N GLN A 147 12.00 -15.08 4.37
CA GLN A 147 11.02 -14.75 5.40
C GLN A 147 11.09 -13.26 5.72
N ALA A 148 9.94 -12.63 5.94
CA ALA A 148 9.89 -11.27 6.49
C ALA A 148 10.43 -11.26 7.93
N SER A 149 11.16 -10.21 8.30
CA SER A 149 11.64 -10.05 9.68
C SER A 149 10.49 -9.75 10.65
N ALA A 150 10.74 -9.86 11.95
CA ALA A 150 9.77 -9.44 12.96
C ALA A 150 9.46 -7.93 12.86
N ASP A 151 10.48 -7.11 12.56
CA ASP A 151 10.34 -5.67 12.37
C ASP A 151 9.50 -5.36 11.10
N ASP A 152 9.72 -6.08 9.99
CA ASP A 152 8.89 -5.94 8.78
C ASP A 152 7.40 -6.20 9.08
N ILE A 153 7.12 -7.22 9.91
CA ILE A 153 5.76 -7.60 10.32
C ILE A 153 5.15 -6.53 11.22
N ASP A 154 5.91 -6.00 12.19
CA ASP A 154 5.44 -4.95 13.10
C ASP A 154 5.14 -3.66 12.34
N THR A 155 6.04 -3.25 11.43
CA THR A 155 5.85 -2.12 10.52
C THR A 155 4.57 -2.24 9.69
N ILE A 156 4.30 -3.42 9.10
CA ILE A 156 3.03 -3.66 8.42
C ILE A 156 1.84 -3.53 9.37
N ASN A 157 1.90 -4.12 10.55
CA ASN A 157 0.78 -4.07 11.51
C ASN A 157 0.49 -2.64 11.97
N MET A 158 1.51 -1.80 12.13
CA MET A 158 1.35 -0.36 12.39
C MET A 158 0.71 0.36 11.22
N MET A 159 1.12 0.07 9.99
CA MET A 159 0.48 0.61 8.78
C MET A 159 -0.99 0.22 8.67
N ILE A 160 -1.35 -1.04 8.94
CA ILE A 160 -2.74 -1.52 8.91
C ILE A 160 -3.60 -0.77 9.95
N GLN A 161 -3.06 -0.58 11.14
CA GLN A 161 -3.68 0.24 12.17
C GLN A 161 -3.87 1.69 11.73
N TRP A 162 -2.87 2.27 11.06
CA TRP A 162 -2.96 3.62 10.52
C TRP A 162 -3.99 3.74 9.39
N LEU A 163 -4.10 2.77 8.50
CA LEU A 163 -5.13 2.74 7.44
C LEU A 163 -6.55 2.76 8.00
N GLY A 164 -6.76 2.18 9.19
CA GLY A 164 -8.00 2.23 9.94
C GLY A 164 -8.25 3.53 10.72
N SER A 165 -7.29 4.45 10.76
CA SER A 165 -7.45 5.78 11.38
C SER A 165 -8.22 6.75 10.49
N PRO A 166 -8.67 7.93 11.00
CA PRO A 166 -9.28 8.97 10.17
C PRO A 166 -8.39 9.41 9.00
N ARG A 167 -7.10 9.65 9.25
CA ARG A 167 -6.14 10.07 8.20
C ARG A 167 -5.90 8.98 7.17
N GLY A 168 -5.83 7.72 7.61
CA GLY A 168 -5.77 6.56 6.72
C GLY A 168 -7.04 6.44 5.86
N ALA A 169 -8.21 6.70 6.43
CA ALA A 169 -9.48 6.70 5.70
C ALA A 169 -9.53 7.78 4.61
N GLU A 170 -9.08 9.00 4.93
CA GLU A 170 -8.97 10.10 3.96
C GLU A 170 -8.00 9.76 2.82
N PHE A 171 -6.84 9.19 3.16
CA PHE A 171 -5.87 8.71 2.17
C PHE A 171 -6.50 7.66 1.22
N LEU A 172 -7.18 6.65 1.77
CA LEU A 172 -7.84 5.59 1.00
C LEU A 172 -8.94 6.15 0.10
N GLU A 173 -9.73 7.10 0.60
CA GLU A 173 -10.80 7.73 -0.18
C GLU A 173 -10.23 8.57 -1.33
N GLY A 174 -9.15 9.31 -1.09
CA GLY A 174 -8.41 10.01 -2.13
C GLY A 174 -7.93 9.07 -3.23
N CYS A 175 -7.34 7.92 -2.86
CA CYS A 175 -6.92 6.90 -3.81
C CYS A 175 -8.10 6.37 -4.64
N ARG A 176 -9.22 6.02 -4.00
CA ARG A 176 -10.41 5.47 -4.68
C ARG A 176 -10.99 6.45 -5.71
N LYS A 177 -11.13 7.73 -5.35
CA LYS A 177 -11.65 8.77 -6.26
C LYS A 177 -10.76 8.95 -7.49
N GLU A 178 -9.45 8.96 -7.29
CA GLU A 178 -8.48 9.14 -8.35
C GLU A 178 -8.42 7.92 -9.27
N ILE A 179 -8.42 6.69 -8.72
CA ILE A 179 -8.53 5.45 -9.50
C ILE A 179 -9.81 5.44 -10.35
N ALA A 180 -10.95 5.82 -9.77
CA ALA A 180 -12.22 5.86 -10.49
C ALA A 180 -12.18 6.85 -11.67
N THR A 181 -11.54 8.01 -11.46
CA THR A 181 -11.36 9.05 -12.49
C THR A 181 -10.47 8.56 -13.63
N GLU A 182 -9.31 7.97 -13.32
CA GLU A 182 -8.38 7.48 -14.34
C GLU A 182 -8.95 6.29 -15.13
N LEU A 183 -9.64 5.37 -14.45
CA LEU A 183 -10.32 4.26 -15.14
C LEU A 183 -11.44 4.75 -16.06
N ALA A 184 -12.14 5.83 -15.70
CA ALA A 184 -13.16 6.43 -16.57
C ALA A 184 -12.53 7.05 -17.82
N ALA A 185 -11.43 7.79 -17.66
CA ALA A 185 -10.67 8.38 -18.76
C ALA A 185 -10.11 7.31 -19.71
N GLU A 186 -9.53 6.23 -19.17
CA GLU A 186 -8.98 5.13 -19.97
C GLU A 186 -10.08 4.39 -20.74
N ARG A 187 -11.26 4.18 -20.14
CA ARG A 187 -12.43 3.63 -20.86
C ARG A 187 -12.86 4.53 -22.01
N GLN A 188 -12.92 5.84 -21.79
CA GLN A 188 -13.30 6.81 -22.83
C GLN A 188 -12.29 6.82 -23.98
N ARG A 189 -10.99 6.76 -23.67
CA ARG A 189 -9.91 6.68 -24.66
C ARG A 189 -10.05 5.42 -25.53
N ARG A 190 -10.21 4.25 -24.92
CA ARG A 190 -10.40 2.98 -25.62
C ARG A 190 -11.65 2.95 -26.51
N MET A 191 -12.77 3.52 -26.05
CA MET A 191 -13.97 3.65 -26.87
C MET A 191 -13.75 4.55 -28.09
N SER A 192 -12.99 5.63 -27.92
CA SER A 192 -12.70 6.59 -29.00
C SER A 192 -11.77 5.96 -30.05
N GLU A 193 -10.73 5.25 -29.62
CA GLU A 193 -9.82 4.48 -30.48
C GLU A 193 -10.58 3.37 -31.24
N HIS A 194 -11.46 2.63 -30.57
CA HIS A 194 -12.28 1.60 -31.21
C HIS A 194 -13.23 2.18 -32.28
N ASN A 195 -13.90 3.30 -31.99
CA ASN A 195 -14.81 3.94 -32.95
C ASN A 195 -14.05 4.50 -34.18
N GLN A 196 -12.84 5.02 -33.99
CA GLN A 196 -11.98 5.45 -35.11
C GLN A 196 -11.53 4.26 -35.97
N SER A 197 -11.19 3.12 -35.35
CA SER A 197 -10.79 1.92 -36.09
C SER A 197 -11.92 1.32 -36.95
N ARG A 198 -13.18 1.45 -36.52
CA ARG A 198 -14.36 1.01 -37.28
C ARG A 198 -14.82 1.98 -38.36
N GLY A 199 -14.46 3.26 -38.25
CA GLY A 199 -14.74 4.28 -39.27
C GLY A 199 -13.80 4.25 -40.48
N LEU A 200 -12.78 3.37 -40.47
CA LEU A 200 -11.76 3.24 -41.52
C LEU A 200 -11.94 1.99 -42.40
N GLU A 201 -13.01 1.20 -42.24
CA GLU A 201 -13.31 0.12 -43.19
C GLU A 201 -13.90 0.72 -44.49
N PRO A 202 -13.20 0.66 -45.63
CA PRO A 202 -13.74 1.13 -46.91
C PRO A 202 -14.81 0.15 -47.39
N SER A 203 -15.99 0.68 -47.71
CA SER A 203 -17.07 0.00 -48.44
C SER A 203 -16.67 -0.40 -49.85
#